data_AF-A0AA39JAV3-F1
#
_entry.id   AF-A0AA39JAV3-F1
#
_cell.length_a   1.000
_cell.length_b   1.000
_cell.length_c   1.000
_cell.angle_alpha   90.00
_cell.angle_beta   90.00
_cell.angle_gamma   90.00
#
_symmetry.space_group_name_H-M   'P 1'
#
loop_
_entity.id
_entity.type
_entity.pdbx_description
1 polymer ?
#
loop_
_entity_poly.entity_id
_entity_poly.type
_entity_poly.pdbx_seq_one_letter_code
_entity_poly.pdbx_strand_id
1 'polypeptide(L)'
;LDEFDEKIAATCQLLDFLVSERNQAASNISDAKSLLHPVRWLPDDVLRAVFRACAKLPDKSFSMSSTDLASPWTVSCVSQQWRTVAIHTAELWSFIELDLDQRH
;
A
#
# COMPACT_ATOMS: atom_id res chain seq x y z
N LEU A 1 28.14 27.99 -36.49
CA LEU A 1 28.75 26.90 -35.72
C LEU A 1 28.36 27.08 -34.25
N ASP A 2 28.61 28.26 -33.70
CA ASP A 2 28.23 28.65 -32.32
C ASP A 2 26.77 28.38 -31.93
N GLU A 3 25.79 28.66 -32.80
CA GLU A 3 24.36 28.38 -32.54
C GLU A 3 24.08 26.86 -32.35
N PHE A 4 24.75 26.01 -33.12
CA PHE A 4 24.62 24.56 -32.98
C PHE A 4 25.29 24.07 -31.71
N ASP A 5 26.44 24.63 -31.35
CA ASP A 5 27.16 24.30 -30.13
C ASP A 5 26.35 24.71 -28.88
N GLU A 6 25.68 25.87 -28.90
CA GLU A 6 24.80 26.32 -27.83
C GLU A 6 23.58 25.38 -27.68
N LYS A 7 22.99 24.94 -28.79
CA LYS A 7 21.87 23.98 -28.77
C LYS A 7 22.30 22.59 -28.30
N ILE A 8 23.50 22.14 -28.66
CA ILE A 8 24.10 20.91 -28.14
C ILE A 8 24.27 21.03 -26.63
N ALA A 9 24.86 22.13 -26.14
CA ALA A 9 25.07 22.35 -24.72
C ALA A 9 23.75 22.36 -23.92
N ALA A 10 22.73 23.06 -24.41
CA ALA A 10 21.41 23.07 -23.79
C ALA A 10 20.76 21.68 -23.75
N THR A 11 20.91 20.91 -24.83
CA THR A 11 20.35 19.55 -24.90
C THR A 11 21.05 18.59 -23.95
N CYS A 12 22.38 18.68 -23.83
CA CYS A 12 23.16 17.89 -22.88
C CYS A 12 22.76 18.22 -21.43
N GLN A 13 22.60 19.50 -21.09
CA GLN A 13 22.15 19.91 -19.74
C GLN A 13 20.76 19.36 -19.41
N LEU A 14 19.82 19.42 -20.38
CA LEU A 14 18.49 18.85 -20.19
C LEU A 14 18.55 17.32 -20.02
N LEU A 15 19.40 16.64 -20.79
CA LEU A 15 19.59 15.21 -20.67
C LEU A 15 20.14 14.83 -19.29
N ASP A 16 21.16 15.54 -18.81
CA ASP A 16 21.76 15.31 -17.50
C ASP A 16 20.75 15.52 -16.37
N PHE A 17 19.92 16.56 -16.49
CA PHE A 17 18.80 16.80 -15.57
C PHE A 17 17.78 15.65 -15.59
N LEU A 18 17.35 15.19 -16.76
CA LEU A 18 16.38 14.08 -16.83
C LEU A 18 16.96 12.76 -16.32
N VAL A 19 18.27 12.53 -16.53
CA VAL A 19 18.97 11.37 -15.99
C VAL A 19 19.07 11.43 -14.47
N SER A 20 19.37 12.59 -13.88
CA SER A 20 19.42 12.76 -12.43
C SER A 20 18.04 12.56 -11.80
N GLU A 21 16.98 13.12 -12.38
CA GLU A 21 15.60 12.92 -11.94
C GLU A 21 15.21 11.43 -11.97
N ARG A 22 15.54 10.73 -13.07
CA ARG A 22 15.28 9.29 -13.18
C ARG A 22 16.04 8.50 -12.11
N ASN A 23 17.31 8.82 -11.87
CA ASN A 23 18.12 8.15 -10.85
C ASN A 23 17.58 8.39 -9.44
N GLN A 24 17.15 9.62 -9.15
CA GLN A 24 16.51 9.94 -7.87
C GLN A 24 15.21 9.17 -7.68
N ALA A 25 14.35 9.12 -8.70
CA ALA A 25 13.13 8.32 -8.66
C ALA A 25 13.41 6.82 -8.45
N ALA A 26 14.43 6.28 -9.12
CA ALA A 26 14.86 4.90 -8.93
C ALA A 26 15.38 4.63 -7.51
N SER A 27 16.15 5.55 -6.93
CA SER A 27 16.59 5.47 -5.53
C SER A 27 15.40 5.47 -4.58
N ASN A 28 14.47 6.41 -4.74
CA ASN A 28 13.27 6.50 -3.90
C ASN A 28 12.44 5.20 -3.94
N ILE A 29 12.31 4.59 -5.12
CA ILE A 29 11.64 3.29 -5.27
C ILE A 29 12.40 2.18 -4.55
N SER A 30 13.73 2.16 -4.67
CA SER A 30 14.58 1.18 -3.99
C SER A 30 14.47 1.31 -2.47
N ASP A 31 14.54 2.53 -1.95
CA ASP A 31 14.43 2.83 -0.52
C ASP A 31 13.05 2.42 0.00
N ALA A 32 11.98 2.79 -0.71
CA ALA A 32 10.63 2.36 -0.37
C ALA A 32 10.50 0.82 -0.39
N LYS A 33 11.10 0.13 -1.35
CA LYS A 33 11.11 -1.34 -1.40
C LYS A 33 11.87 -1.94 -0.22
N SER A 34 13.01 -1.36 0.15
CA SER A 34 13.82 -1.79 1.30
C SER A 34 13.06 -1.64 2.61
N LEU A 35 12.44 -0.47 2.83
CA LEU A 35 11.61 -0.20 4.01
C LEU A 35 10.37 -1.10 4.09
N LEU A 36 9.76 -1.42 2.95
CA LEU A 36 8.59 -2.28 2.87
C LEU A 36 8.93 -3.78 2.83
N HIS A 37 10.21 -4.15 2.66
CA HIS A 37 10.62 -5.55 2.55
C HIS A 37 10.21 -6.38 3.77
N PRO A 38 10.39 -5.95 5.03
CA PRO A 38 9.96 -6.72 6.20
C PRO A 38 8.44 -6.92 6.27
N VAL A 39 7.65 -5.92 5.84
CA VAL A 39 6.17 -6.00 5.82
C VAL A 39 5.67 -6.93 4.71
N ARG A 40 6.41 -7.02 3.59
CA ARG A 40 6.16 -7.97 2.49
C ARG A 40 6.73 -9.37 2.75
N TRP A 41 7.59 -9.52 3.75
CA TRP A 41 8.18 -10.80 4.14
C TRP A 41 7.45 -11.45 5.31
N LEU A 42 6.17 -11.13 5.47
CA LEU A 42 5.30 -11.90 6.35
C LEU A 42 4.68 -13.04 5.53
N PRO A 43 4.85 -14.32 5.94
CA PRO A 43 4.17 -15.43 5.29
C PRO A 43 2.65 -15.24 5.34
N ASP A 44 1.96 -15.71 4.30
CA ASP A 44 0.50 -15.60 4.19
C ASP A 44 -0.24 -16.19 5.40
N ASP A 45 0.32 -17.23 6.04
CA ASP A 45 -0.25 -17.85 7.24
C ASP A 45 -0.21 -16.93 8.46
N VAL A 46 0.86 -16.14 8.60
CA VAL A 46 0.99 -15.15 9.68
C VAL A 46 0.02 -14.00 9.44
N LEU A 47 -0.08 -13.51 8.20
CA LEU A 47 -1.07 -12.50 7.82
C LEU A 47 -2.49 -12.99 8.12
N ARG A 48 -2.80 -14.23 7.77
CA ARG A 48 -4.10 -14.85 8.06
C ARG A 48 -4.38 -14.96 9.56
N ALA A 49 -3.38 -15.29 10.37
CA ALA A 49 -3.51 -15.32 11.83
C ALA A 49 -3.79 -13.92 12.41
N VAL A 50 -3.08 -12.89 11.92
CA VAL A 50 -3.32 -11.49 12.31
C VAL A 50 -4.73 -11.07 11.94
N PHE A 51 -5.17 -11.31 10.70
CA PHE A 51 -6.51 -10.91 10.25
C PHE A 51 -7.61 -11.57 11.09
N ARG A 52 -7.45 -12.86 11.42
CA ARG A 52 -8.37 -13.57 12.31
C ARG A 52 -8.40 -13.00 13.72
N ALA A 53 -7.25 -12.56 14.25
CA ALA A 53 -7.19 -11.94 15.57
C ALA A 53 -7.92 -10.59 15.57
N CYS A 54 -7.77 -9.80 14.50
CA CYS A 54 -8.48 -8.52 14.34
C CYS A 54 -10.00 -8.71 14.19
N ALA A 55 -10.45 -9.75 13.48
CA ALA A 55 -11.88 -10.05 13.28
C ALA A 55 -12.57 -10.63 14.54
N LYS A 56 -11.80 -11.23 15.47
CA LYS A 56 -12.31 -11.89 16.68
C LYS A 56 -12.39 -10.97 17.91
N LEU A 57 -12.47 -9.65 17.77
CA LEU A 57 -12.69 -8.74 18.90
C LEU A 57 -14.18 -8.33 19.03
N PRO A 58 -15.06 -9.17 19.62
CA PRO A 58 -16.41 -8.75 20.01
C PRO A 58 -16.52 -8.38 21.51
N ASP A 59 -15.41 -8.12 22.23
CA ASP A 59 -15.48 -7.71 23.64
C ASP A 59 -15.26 -6.20 23.83
N LYS A 60 -16.34 -5.47 23.53
CA LYS A 60 -17.01 -4.56 24.48
C LYS A 60 -16.12 -3.94 25.58
N SER A 61 -15.21 -3.03 25.25
CA SER A 61 -14.71 -2.03 26.23
C SER A 61 -13.90 -0.86 25.66
N PHE A 62 -13.37 -0.94 24.43
CA PHE A 62 -12.65 0.20 23.85
C PHE A 62 -13.55 1.02 22.93
N SER A 63 -14.05 2.12 23.47
CA SER A 63 -14.68 3.22 22.75
C SER A 63 -13.68 3.89 21.80
N MET A 64 -13.43 3.26 20.66
CA MET A 64 -12.72 3.87 19.55
C MET A 64 -13.27 3.25 18.27
N SER A 65 -14.41 3.76 17.77
CA SER A 65 -15.09 3.39 16.50
C SER A 65 -14.52 2.15 15.79
N SER A 66 -14.58 0.99 16.46
CA SER A 66 -13.72 -0.16 16.17
C SER A 66 -14.26 -1.02 15.03
N THR A 67 -15.43 -0.67 14.53
CA THR A 67 -16.06 -1.24 13.35
C THR A 67 -15.17 -1.10 12.10
N ASP A 68 -14.31 -0.09 12.03
CA ASP A 68 -13.46 0.14 10.86
C ASP A 68 -12.17 -0.69 10.87
N LEU A 69 -11.60 -1.04 12.03
CA LEU A 69 -10.33 -1.80 12.09
C LEU A 69 -10.52 -3.31 11.91
N ALA A 70 -11.68 -3.84 12.28
CA ALA A 70 -11.96 -5.28 12.24
C ALA A 70 -12.42 -5.77 10.85
N SER A 71 -12.60 -4.86 9.90
CA SER A 71 -13.24 -5.21 8.64
C SER A 71 -12.25 -5.70 7.55
N PRO A 72 -12.61 -6.72 6.76
CA PRO A 72 -11.72 -7.29 5.73
C PRO A 72 -11.26 -6.28 4.67
N TRP A 73 -12.03 -5.23 4.41
CA TRP A 73 -11.65 -4.18 3.45
C TRP A 73 -10.50 -3.30 3.96
N THR A 74 -10.41 -3.07 5.28
CA THR A 74 -9.38 -2.21 5.87
C THR A 74 -8.00 -2.81 5.71
N VAL A 75 -7.85 -4.12 5.98
CA VAL A 75 -6.58 -4.83 5.75
C VAL A 75 -6.27 -4.97 4.25
N SER A 76 -7.28 -5.01 3.39
CA SER A 76 -7.12 -5.06 1.94
C SER A 76 -6.58 -3.76 1.31
N CYS A 77 -6.60 -2.65 2.05
CA CYS A 77 -6.08 -1.35 1.59
C CYS A 77 -4.57 -1.19 1.81
N VAL A 78 -3.93 -2.02 2.64
CA VAL A 78 -2.51 -1.86 3.04
C VAL A 78 -1.54 -2.17 1.91
N SER A 79 -1.71 -3.30 1.22
CA SER A 79 -0.82 -3.73 0.13
C SER A 79 -1.50 -4.72 -0.81
N GLN A 80 -0.89 -4.98 -1.97
CA GLN A 80 -1.36 -6.02 -2.89
C GLN A 80 -1.33 -7.42 -2.24
N GLN A 81 -0.30 -7.74 -1.46
CA GLN A 81 -0.20 -9.03 -0.77
C GLN A 81 -1.30 -9.18 0.28
N TRP A 82 -1.51 -8.16 1.11
CA TRP A 82 -2.55 -8.19 2.15
C TRP A 82 -3.94 -8.36 1.55
N ARG A 83 -4.21 -7.66 0.44
CA ARG A 83 -5.44 -7.83 -0.33
C ARG A 83 -5.61 -9.26 -0.84
N THR A 84 -4.56 -9.84 -1.44
CA THR A 84 -4.59 -11.23 -1.90
C THR A 84 -4.90 -12.18 -0.75
N VAL A 85 -4.21 -12.07 0.39
CA VAL A 85 -4.44 -12.94 1.55
C VAL A 85 -5.84 -12.76 2.13
N ALA A 86 -6.33 -11.52 2.24
CA ALA A 86 -7.66 -11.22 2.76
C ALA A 86 -8.77 -11.81 1.88
N ILE A 87 -8.68 -11.67 0.55
CA ILE A 87 -9.63 -12.25 -0.40
C ILE A 87 -9.64 -13.79 -0.33
N HIS A 88 -8.46 -14.42 -0.20
CA HIS A 88 -8.34 -15.89 -0.13
C HIS A 88 -8.68 -16.46 1.26
N THR A 89 -8.99 -15.63 2.24
CA THR A 89 -9.38 -16.09 3.59
C THR A 89 -10.89 -15.95 3.75
N ALA A 90 -11.63 -16.94 3.27
CA ALA A 90 -13.11 -16.92 3.25
C ALA A 90 -13.75 -16.66 4.62
N GLU A 91 -13.13 -17.12 5.71
CA GLU A 91 -13.58 -16.88 7.10
C GLU A 91 -13.70 -15.40 7.46
N LEU A 92 -12.93 -14.51 6.81
CA LEU A 92 -13.03 -13.06 7.05
C LEU A 92 -14.33 -12.47 6.48
N TRP A 93 -14.91 -13.12 5.48
CA TRP A 93 -16.09 -12.66 4.76
C TRP A 93 -17.37 -13.42 5.16
N SER A 94 -17.30 -14.24 6.22
CA SER A 94 -18.46 -15.03 6.66
C SER A 94 -19.59 -14.18 7.24
N PHE A 95 -19.30 -12.93 7.61
CA PHE A 95 -20.27 -11.97 8.11
C PHE A 95 -19.93 -10.57 7.58
N ILE A 96 -20.92 -9.91 6.99
CA ILE A 96 -20.80 -8.54 6.48
C ILE A 96 -22.05 -7.80 6.94
N GLU A 97 -21.85 -6.71 7.66
CA GLU A 97 -22.91 -5.77 8.01
C GLU A 97 -22.86 -4.60 7.01
N LEU A 98 -24.00 -4.31 6.39
CA LEU A 98 -24.16 -3.20 5.45
C LEU A 98 -25.17 -2.24 6.03
N ASP A 99 -24.73 -1.03 6.36
CA ASP A 99 -25.64 0.09 6.59
C ASP A 99 -25.99 0.70 5.24
N LEU A 100 -27.24 0.51 4.83
CA LEU A 100 -27.78 1.00 3.57
C LEU A 100 -28.63 2.26 3.76
N ASP A 101 -28.77 2.77 4.97
CA ASP A 101 -29.63 3.93 5.26
C ASP A 101 -28.89 5.25 5.01
N GLN A 102 -28.52 5.48 3.76
CA GLN A 102 -28.15 6.82 3.28
C GLN A 102 -29.39 7.54 2.74
N ARG A 103 -30.28 7.96 3.64
CA ARG A 103 -31.23 9.03 3.33
C ARG A 103 -30.52 10.37 3.49
N HIS A 104 -30.06 10.92 2.37
CA HIS A 104 -29.74 12.34 2.23
C HIS A 104 -30.99 13.16 1.97
#